data_AF-A0A2V5N1B3-F1
#
_entry.id   AF-A0A2V5N1B3-F1
#
_cell.length_a   1.000
_cell.length_b   1.000
_cell.length_c   1.000
_cell.angle_alpha   90.00
_cell.angle_beta   90.00
_cell.angle_gamma   90.00
#
_symmetry.space_group_name_H-M   'P 1'
#
loop_
_entity.id
_entity.type
_entity.pdbx_description
1 polymer ?
#
loop_
_entity_poly.entity_id
_entity_poly.type
_entity_poly.pdbx_seq_one_letter_code
_entity_poly.pdbx_strand_id
1 'polypeptide(L)'
;MRWIIFLSLPLSALDQLTKRWILQHIDPESPVKIIPNWFDLVNVTNTGAAFGSFKNNNLFFVALSSIALIAVASLLLRKRSRKDAWRDVSLALL
;
A
#
# COMPACT_ATOMS: atom_id res chain seq x y z
N MET A 1 -17.72 3.03 -5.41
CA MET A 1 -17.97 1.75 -4.69
C MET A 1 -17.42 0.54 -5.43
N ARG A 2 -17.79 0.25 -6.70
CA ARG A 2 -17.26 -0.94 -7.42
C ARG A 2 -15.73 -1.06 -7.39
N TRP A 3 -15.00 0.05 -7.58
CA TRP A 3 -13.54 0.04 -7.56
C TRP A 3 -12.96 -0.26 -6.17
N ILE A 4 -13.61 0.20 -5.10
CA ILE A 4 -13.21 -0.15 -3.73
C ILE A 4 -13.37 -1.66 -3.52
N ILE A 5 -14.50 -2.22 -3.93
CA ILE A 5 -14.84 -3.63 -3.69
C ILE A 5 -13.99 -4.58 -4.55
N PHE A 6 -13.82 -4.27 -5.83
CA PHE A 6 -13.19 -5.16 -6.79
C PHE A 6 -11.71 -4.85 -7.07
N LEU A 7 -11.17 -3.74 -6.55
CA LEU A 7 -9.77 -3.36 -6.74
C LEU A 7 -9.08 -3.08 -5.41
N SER A 8 -9.50 -2.06 -4.67
CA SER A 8 -8.80 -1.63 -3.45
C SER A 8 -8.78 -2.73 -2.38
N LEU A 9 -9.94 -3.29 -2.02
CA LEU A 9 -10.04 -4.31 -0.96
C LEU A 9 -9.26 -5.60 -1.29
N PRO A 10 -9.38 -6.20 -2.49
CA PRO A 10 -8.57 -7.35 -2.86
C PRO A 10 -7.07 -7.06 -2.83
N LEU A 11 -6.63 -5.89 -3.31
CA LEU A 11 -5.21 -5.53 -3.30
C LEU A 11 -4.69 -5.28 -1.88
N SER A 12 -5.46 -4.63 -1.00
CA SER A 12 -5.10 -4.48 0.41
C SER A 12 -5.03 -5.83 1.13
N ALA A 13 -5.94 -6.76 0.82
CA ALA A 13 -5.88 -8.12 1.36
C ALA A 13 -4.63 -8.86 0.85
N LEU A 14 -4.33 -8.77 -0.45
CA LEU A 14 -3.13 -9.38 -1.03
C LEU A 14 -1.84 -8.80 -0.45
N ASP A 15 -1.76 -7.48 -0.27
CA ASP A 15 -0.64 -6.79 0.39
C ASP A 15 -0.41 -7.32 1.82
N GLN A 16 -1.47 -7.43 2.63
CA GLN A 16 -1.35 -7.95 3.99
C GLN A 16 -1.03 -9.45 4.04
N LEU A 17 -1.57 -10.25 3.12
CA LEU A 17 -1.26 -11.68 3.00
C LEU A 17 0.20 -11.91 2.60
N THR A 18 0.71 -11.16 1.62
CA THR A 18 2.11 -11.25 1.18
C THR A 18 3.06 -10.80 2.30
N LYS A 19 2.79 -9.69 2.99
CA LYS A 19 3.58 -9.27 4.17
C LYS A 19 3.61 -10.33 5.26
N ARG A 20 2.46 -10.93 5.57
CA ARG A 20 2.38 -12.02 6.56
C ARG A 20 3.19 -13.23 6.12
N TRP A 21 3.13 -13.59 4.83
CA TRP A 21 3.91 -14.69 4.27
C TRP A 21 5.42 -14.41 4.38
N ILE A 22 5.89 -13.21 4.03
CA ILE A 22 7.29 -12.80 4.17
C ILE A 22 7.76 -12.92 5.62
N LEU A 23 7.01 -12.37 6.58
CA LEU A 23 7.34 -12.43 8.01
C LEU A 23 7.45 -13.87 8.56
N GLN A 24 6.77 -14.83 7.93
CA GLN A 24 6.76 -16.23 8.36
C GLN A 24 7.80 -17.10 7.67
N HIS A 25 8.27 -16.72 6.48
CA HIS A 25 9.06 -17.61 5.62
C HIS A 25 10.42 -17.05 5.20
N ILE A 26 10.67 -15.75 5.37
CA ILE A 26 11.95 -15.13 4.97
C ILE A 26 12.65 -14.57 6.21
N ASP A 27 13.81 -15.15 6.51
CA ASP A 27 14.73 -14.65 7.53
C ASP A 27 15.27 -13.27 7.10
N PRO A 28 15.17 -12.23 7.96
CA PRO A 28 15.75 -10.91 7.68
C PRO A 28 17.23 -10.94 7.26
N GLU A 29 18.01 -11.89 7.77
CA GLU A 29 19.44 -12.01 7.49
C GLU A 29 19.76 -12.92 6.29
N SER A 30 18.74 -13.54 5.67
CA SER A 30 18.91 -14.45 4.54
C SER A 30 17.93 -14.16 3.38
N PRO A 31 18.24 -13.17 2.53
CA PRO A 31 17.46 -12.85 1.32
C PRO A 31 17.29 -14.03 0.36
N VAL A 32 16.11 -14.16 -0.24
CA VAL A 32 15.81 -15.19 -1.25
C VAL A 32 15.96 -14.61 -2.65
N LYS A 33 16.94 -15.09 -3.42
CA LYS A 33 17.16 -14.68 -4.81
C LYS A 33 16.15 -15.37 -5.73
N ILE A 34 15.30 -14.60 -6.40
CA ILE A 34 14.32 -15.12 -7.36
C ILE A 34 14.89 -15.06 -8.78
N ILE A 35 15.46 -13.91 -9.15
CA ILE A 35 16.22 -13.74 -10.39
C ILE A 35 17.62 -13.27 -9.99
N PRO A 36 18.65 -14.12 -10.10
CA PRO A 36 19.99 -13.79 -9.65
C PRO A 36 20.46 -12.44 -10.20
N ASN A 37 20.95 -11.58 -9.31
CA ASN A 37 21.47 -10.23 -9.60
C ASN A 37 20.43 -9.20 -10.06
N TRP A 38 19.13 -9.48 -9.99
CA TRP A 38 18.08 -8.54 -10.41
C TRP A 38 16.90 -8.44 -9.44
N PHE A 39 16.42 -9.55 -8.90
CA PHE A 39 15.25 -9.57 -8.02
C PHE A 39 15.40 -10.54 -6.85
N ASP A 40 15.39 -9.96 -5.65
CA ASP A 40 15.48 -10.67 -4.38
C ASP A 40 14.24 -10.36 -3.53
N LEU A 41 13.75 -11.36 -2.81
CA LEU A 41 12.78 -11.17 -1.73
C LEU A 41 13.53 -10.98 -0.42
N VAL A 42 13.26 -9.86 0.24
CA VAL A 42 13.89 -9.46 1.50
C VAL A 42 12.83 -9.21 2.57
N ASN A 43 13.17 -9.48 3.83
CA ASN A 43 12.36 -9.12 4.98
C ASN A 43 12.98 -7.91 5.68
N VAL A 44 12.60 -6.71 5.23
CA VAL A 44 13.08 -5.43 5.78
C VAL A 44 11.90 -4.63 6.30
N THR A 45 12.02 -4.14 7.54
CA THR A 45 11.02 -3.24 8.14
C THR A 45 11.43 -1.78 7.95
N ASN A 46 10.47 -0.91 7.65
CA ASN A 46 10.69 0.53 7.53
C ASN A 46 9.82 1.27 8.56
N THR A 47 10.46 1.86 9.58
CA THR A 47 9.79 2.70 10.60
C THR A 47 9.71 4.17 10.19
N GLY A 48 10.12 4.52 8.97
CA GLY A 48 10.02 5.84 8.36
C GLY A 48 9.29 5.79 7.01
N ALA A 49 9.34 6.89 6.27
CA ALA A 49 8.84 6.99 4.90
C ALA A 49 9.94 6.63 3.88
N ALA A 50 9.82 7.14 2.65
CA ALA A 50 10.88 7.05 1.64
C ALA A 50 12.21 7.61 2.18
N PHE A 51 13.30 6.92 1.85
CA PHE A 51 14.67 7.24 2.30
C PHE A 51 14.85 7.26 3.84
N GLY A 52 13.97 6.60 4.60
CA GLY A 52 14.04 6.57 6.06
C GLY A 52 13.63 7.88 6.74
N SER A 53 12.98 8.79 6.00
CA SER A 53 12.55 10.10 6.51
C SER A 53 11.55 9.94 7.67
N PHE A 54 11.63 10.81 8.68
CA PHE A 54 10.77 10.80 9.88
C PHE A 54 10.73 9.46 10.63
N LYS A 55 11.86 8.74 10.68
CA LYS A 55 11.99 7.44 11.37
C LYS A 55 11.40 7.48 12.80
N ASN A 56 10.65 6.43 13.13
CA ASN A 56 9.99 6.22 14.43
C ASN A 56 8.87 7.22 14.76
N ASN A 57 8.41 8.03 13.80
CA ASN A 57 7.28 8.94 13.99
C ASN A 57 5.95 8.31 13.53
N ASN A 58 5.58 7.17 14.14
CA ASN A 58 4.41 6.40 13.72
C ASN A 58 3.10 7.18 13.85
N LEU A 59 2.98 8.04 14.87
CA LEU A 59 1.78 8.85 15.07
C LEU A 59 1.56 9.83 13.91
N PHE A 60 2.62 10.49 13.44
CA PHE A 60 2.57 11.36 12.27
C PHE A 60 2.07 10.60 11.04
N PHE A 61 2.61 9.41 10.78
CA PHE A 61 2.21 8.61 9.62
C PHE A 61 0.78 8.07 9.71
N VAL A 62 0.33 7.63 10.88
CA VAL A 62 -1.06 7.19 11.07
C VAL A 62 -2.01 8.35 10.81
N ALA A 63 -1.72 9.54 11.35
CA ALA A 63 -2.54 10.72 11.13
C ALA A 63 -2.56 11.12 9.64
N LEU A 64 -1.39 11.22 9.00
CA LEU A 64 -1.26 11.59 7.59
C LEU A 64 -1.98 10.60 6.66
N SER A 65 -1.78 9.29 6.85
CA SER A 65 -2.44 8.24 6.07
C SER A 65 -3.95 8.25 6.28
N SER A 66 -4.42 8.49 7.50
CA SER A 66 -5.86 8.60 7.79
C SER A 66 -6.49 9.79 7.06
N ILE A 67 -5.83 10.95 7.08
CA ILE A 67 -6.29 12.15 6.37
C ILE A 67 -6.32 11.89 4.85
N ALA A 68 -5.26 11.29 4.30
CA ALA A 68 -5.19 10.94 2.89
C ALA A 68 -6.30 9.96 2.49
N LEU A 69 -6.53 8.91 3.28
CA LEU A 69 -7.59 7.93 3.06
C LEU A 69 -8.97 8.58 3.03
N ILE A 70 -9.27 9.47 4.00
CA ILE A 70 -10.54 10.21 4.03
C ILE A 70 -10.68 11.10 2.78
N ALA A 71 -9.61 11.81 2.40
CA ALA A 71 -9.62 12.66 1.22
C ALA A 71 -9.89 11.85 -0.06
N VAL A 72 -9.17 10.75 -0.29
CA VAL A 72 -9.35 9.86 -1.45
C VAL A 72 -10.74 9.24 -1.47
N ALA A 73 -11.21 8.71 -0.33
CA ALA A 73 -12.55 8.14 -0.22
C ALA A 73 -13.63 9.19 -0.53
N SER A 74 -13.48 10.43 -0.04
CA SER A 74 -14.41 11.52 -0.35
C SER A 74 -14.45 11.84 -1.85
N LEU A 75 -13.29 11.86 -2.52
CA LEU A 75 -13.17 12.12 -3.96
C LEU A 75 -13.73 10.99 -4.84
N LEU A 76 -13.68 9.76 -4.35
CA LEU A 76 -14.27 8.57 -4.99
C LEU A 76 -15.79 8.49 -4.81
N LEU A 77 -16.31 8.93 -3.67
CA LEU A 77 -17.74 8.87 -3.35
C LEU A 77 -18.52 10.10 -3.85
N ARG A 78 -17.82 11.21 -4.14
CA ARG A 78 -18.44 12.43 -4.69
C ARG A 78 -19.13 12.17 -6.03
N LYS A 79 -20.43 12.44 -6.09
CA LYS A 79 -21.21 12.39 -7.34
C LYS A 79 -20.65 13.38 -8.36
N ARG A 80 -20.51 12.92 -9.60
CA ARG A 80 -20.10 13.73 -10.76
C ARG A 80 -21.06 13.58 -11.92
N SER A 81 -21.20 14.67 -12.67
CA SER A 81 -21.95 14.70 -13.92
C SER A 81 -21.29 13.83 -15.00
N ARG A 82 -19.96 13.90 -15.15
CA ARG A 82 -19.19 13.04 -16.07
C ARG A 82 -18.45 11.94 -15.32
N LYS A 83 -18.68 10.69 -15.73
CA LYS A 83 -17.91 9.54 -15.24
C LYS A 83 -16.51 9.56 -15.87
N ASP A 84 -15.50 9.34 -15.04
CA ASP A 84 -14.09 9.24 -15.45
C ASP A 84 -13.48 8.02 -14.76
N ALA A 85 -13.42 6.92 -15.51
CA ALA A 85 -12.96 5.64 -15.01
C ALA A 85 -11.46 5.66 -14.68
N TRP A 86 -10.65 6.38 -15.45
CA TRP A 86 -9.20 6.44 -15.23
C TRP A 86 -8.87 7.13 -13.91
N ARG A 87 -9.56 8.24 -13.63
CA ARG A 87 -9.44 8.90 -12.33
C ARG A 87 -9.91 8.00 -11.19
N ASP A 88 -11.05 7.32 -11.34
CA ASP A 88 -11.57 6.45 -10.29
C ASP A 88 -10.65 5.24 -10.01
N VAL A 89 -10.06 4.66 -11.05
CA VAL A 89 -9.06 3.58 -10.92
C VAL A 89 -7.79 4.09 -10.25
N SER A 90 -7.27 5.23 -10.69
CA SER A 90 -6.07 5.84 -10.08
C SER A 90 -6.29 6.15 -8.60
N LEU A 91 -7.43 6.73 -8.22
CA LEU A 91 -7.77 6.99 -6.83
C LEU A 91 -8.04 5.71 -6.02
N ALA A 92 -8.48 4.62 -6.66
CA ALA A 92 -8.70 3.35 -5.97
C ALA A 92 -7.39 2.57 -5.73
N LEU A 93 -6.34 2.88 -6.49
CA LEU A 93 -5.00 2.32 -6.32
C LEU A 93 -4.11 3.15 -5.38
N LEU A 94 -4.45 4.43 -5.18
CA LEU A 94 -3.79 5.37 -4.27
C LEU A 94 -4.17 5.08 -2.82
#